data_AF-A0A2V9QND1-F1
#
_entry.id   AF-A0A2V9QND1-F1
#
_cell.length_a   1.000
_cell.length_b   1.000
_cell.length_c   1.000
_cell.angle_alpha   90.00
_cell.angle_beta   90.00
_cell.angle_gamma   90.00
#
_symmetry.space_group_name_H-M   'P 1'
#
loop_
_entity.id
_entity.type
_entity.pdbx_description
1 polymer ?
#
loop_
_entity_poly.entity_id
_entity_poly.type
_entity_poly.pdbx_seq_one_letter_code
_entity_poly.pdbx_strand_id
1 'polypeptide(L)'
;MTSLAGTYFSDVCKTLVVNAHGCAVLSPVKFDAGIPLRFKNRDGRETTAKVVSCQPAGPDNLTWKLGAKLDRPENFWGLSDRPADWAVPNGPLSAKLQQITSPITTLTAPKVTSQANLPPEVMLELVARRLEAPLRRMIAESIGPLQAQVAEVKENLARREANPSRFEVSLSQIPAELEQQLEMRLKKDLGPKVIEESRQHYTQLLEAAKSTIDQRTNEGYEEFRRRATDELKIVEQRSQEISTHMSANAQEQLRRGLEDFNQKLLDGGNSLKRLSEELLEFLQQDLNEKHNARRQDLEQVRASVAAESSRLREEIELLDGRIAKLNASARSLESGLDKRLGEMAGNTVKDTRSQLEAMANEALVQLTEHSAKRLGEQMEEASGNMATAQKNMFVSASESLNAQVTDASQAFAHSMQEMARLSIERWRLKLAANLNALAKNLGDQFQLEGESGDREN
;
A
#
# COMPACT_ATOMS: atom_id res chain seq x y z
N MET A 1 -32.61 9.52 -0.34
CA MET A 1 -31.77 10.15 -1.38
C MET A 1 -31.94 9.35 -2.64
N THR A 2 -32.27 10.01 -3.76
CA THR A 2 -32.57 9.33 -5.02
C THR A 2 -31.69 9.88 -6.15
N SER A 3 -31.06 9.02 -6.94
CA SER A 3 -30.28 9.46 -8.11
C SER A 3 -31.20 9.83 -9.27
N LEU A 4 -30.89 10.91 -9.99
CA LEU A 4 -31.63 11.37 -11.16
C LEU A 4 -30.92 11.00 -12.49
N ALA A 5 -29.73 10.39 -12.43
CA ALA A 5 -28.89 10.06 -13.59
C ALA A 5 -29.14 8.65 -14.16
N GLY A 6 -30.39 8.15 -14.11
CA GLY A 6 -30.77 6.84 -14.68
C GLY A 6 -30.38 5.60 -13.86
N THR A 7 -29.63 5.76 -12.76
CA THR A 7 -29.38 4.69 -11.79
C THR A 7 -30.49 4.68 -10.72
N TYR A 8 -31.23 3.58 -10.59
CA TYR A 8 -32.35 3.44 -9.63
C TYR A 8 -31.89 3.26 -8.17
N PHE A 9 -31.06 4.17 -7.67
CA PHE A 9 -30.72 4.24 -6.25
C PHE A 9 -31.73 5.10 -5.50
N SER A 10 -32.38 4.54 -4.47
CA SER A 10 -33.23 5.28 -3.55
C SER A 10 -33.11 4.70 -2.13
N ASP A 11 -32.35 5.38 -1.27
CA ASP A 11 -32.00 4.86 0.07
C ASP A 11 -31.97 5.96 1.16
N VAL A 12 -32.02 5.54 2.42
CA VAL A 12 -31.99 6.39 3.62
C VAL A 12 -30.55 6.60 4.08
N CYS A 13 -29.85 7.53 3.42
CA CYS A 13 -28.48 7.91 3.78
C CYS A 13 -28.42 8.66 5.13
N LYS A 14 -27.39 8.39 5.95
CA LYS A 14 -27.14 9.10 7.21
C LYS A 14 -26.44 10.43 6.95
N THR A 15 -27.07 11.54 7.28
CA THR A 15 -26.44 12.87 7.23
C THR A 15 -25.40 13.01 8.34
N LEU A 16 -24.21 13.51 7.99
CA LEU A 16 -23.10 13.76 8.91
C LEU A 16 -22.97 15.24 9.26
N VAL A 17 -22.99 16.11 8.24
CA VAL A 17 -22.79 17.57 8.36
C VAL A 17 -23.70 18.26 7.35
N VAL A 18 -24.25 19.41 7.72
CA VAL A 18 -25.12 20.25 6.87
C VAL A 18 -24.64 21.70 6.90
N ASN A 19 -24.83 22.41 5.79
CA ASN A 19 -24.75 23.87 5.74
C ASN A 19 -25.82 24.42 4.79
N ALA A 20 -25.91 25.75 4.65
CA ALA A 20 -26.86 26.39 3.72
C ALA A 20 -26.70 25.92 2.26
N HIS A 21 -25.52 25.49 1.86
CA HIS A 21 -25.15 25.20 0.47
C HIS A 21 -25.14 23.70 0.14
N GLY A 22 -25.33 22.79 1.11
CA GLY A 22 -25.03 21.38 0.92
C GLY A 22 -24.99 20.54 2.19
N CYS A 23 -24.57 19.30 2.03
CA CYS A 23 -24.37 18.35 3.13
C CYS A 23 -23.27 17.33 2.81
N ALA A 24 -22.82 16.66 3.86
CA ALA A 24 -22.11 15.39 3.77
C ALA A 24 -23.02 14.26 4.28
N VAL A 25 -23.18 13.20 3.49
CA VAL A 25 -23.97 12.01 3.85
C VAL A 25 -23.13 10.73 3.71
N LEU A 26 -23.46 9.68 4.45
CA LEU A 26 -22.96 8.33 4.22
C LEU A 26 -23.91 7.58 3.29
N SER A 27 -23.35 7.00 2.22
CA SER A 27 -24.06 6.13 1.29
C SER A 27 -23.36 4.78 1.16
N PRO A 28 -24.08 3.65 0.99
CA PRO A 28 -23.47 2.36 0.65
C PRO A 28 -22.93 2.32 -0.79
N VAL A 29 -23.30 3.28 -1.65
CA VAL A 29 -22.93 3.30 -3.07
C VAL A 29 -22.02 4.49 -3.39
N LYS A 30 -21.00 4.24 -4.21
CA LYS A 30 -20.13 5.28 -4.77
C LYS A 30 -20.88 6.07 -5.84
N PHE A 31 -20.78 7.40 -5.80
CA PHE A 31 -21.28 8.28 -6.86
C PHE A 31 -20.14 9.11 -7.44
N ASP A 32 -20.14 9.29 -8.76
CA ASP A 32 -19.21 10.19 -9.42
C ASP A 32 -19.63 11.66 -9.27
N ALA A 33 -18.65 12.56 -9.36
CA ALA A 33 -18.90 13.99 -9.24
C ALA A 33 -19.79 14.51 -10.38
N GLY A 34 -20.67 15.46 -10.08
CA GLY A 34 -21.64 16.03 -11.01
C GLY A 34 -22.99 15.30 -11.07
N ILE A 35 -23.13 14.09 -10.52
CA ILE A 35 -24.41 13.37 -10.54
C ILE A 35 -25.50 14.18 -9.80
N PRO A 36 -26.66 14.43 -10.44
CA PRO A 36 -27.82 15.05 -9.79
C PRO A 36 -28.52 14.06 -8.86
N LEU A 37 -28.80 14.52 -7.65
CA LEU A 37 -29.47 13.81 -6.57
C LEU A 37 -30.73 14.57 -6.14
N ARG A 38 -31.74 13.82 -5.71
CA ARG A 38 -32.91 14.34 -5.00
C ARG A 38 -32.81 13.97 -3.53
N PHE A 39 -32.82 14.97 -2.66
CA PHE A 39 -32.99 14.77 -1.23
C PHE A 39 -34.45 14.93 -0.85
N LYS A 40 -34.91 14.08 0.08
CA LYS A 40 -36.23 14.15 0.71
C LYS A 40 -36.02 14.07 2.21
N ASN A 41 -36.46 15.10 2.94
CA ASN A 41 -36.41 15.12 4.40
C ASN A 41 -37.64 14.41 5.00
N ARG A 42 -37.59 14.07 6.29
CA ARG A 42 -38.71 13.45 7.02
C ARG A 42 -39.96 14.33 7.03
N ASP A 43 -39.77 15.65 7.00
CA ASP A 43 -40.85 16.65 6.94
C ASP A 43 -41.49 16.80 5.54
N GLY A 44 -41.24 15.85 4.63
CA GLY A 44 -41.81 15.84 3.27
C GLY A 44 -41.17 16.81 2.28
N ARG A 45 -40.29 17.71 2.71
CA ARG A 45 -39.55 18.64 1.84
C ARG A 45 -38.64 17.89 0.88
N GLU A 46 -38.63 18.30 -0.40
CA GLU A 46 -37.75 17.78 -1.44
C GLU A 46 -36.88 18.91 -2.03
N THR A 47 -35.62 18.59 -2.35
CA THR A 47 -34.67 19.53 -2.99
C THR A 47 -33.70 18.77 -3.91
N THR A 48 -33.09 19.49 -4.86
CA THR A 48 -32.08 18.92 -5.77
C THR A 48 -30.67 19.36 -5.38
N ALA A 49 -29.73 18.44 -5.56
CA ALA A 49 -28.33 18.63 -5.26
C ALA A 49 -27.46 17.95 -6.31
N LYS A 50 -26.17 18.28 -6.32
CA LYS A 50 -25.15 17.63 -7.18
C LYS A 50 -24.01 17.11 -6.32
N VAL A 51 -23.51 15.92 -6.65
CA VAL A 51 -22.31 15.36 -6.01
C VAL A 51 -21.10 16.25 -6.32
N VAL A 52 -20.37 16.66 -5.28
CA VAL A 52 -19.12 17.41 -5.40
C VAL A 52 -17.91 16.52 -5.08
N SER A 53 -18.05 15.62 -4.11
CA SER A 53 -16.99 14.70 -3.70
C SER A 53 -17.54 13.37 -3.21
N CYS A 54 -16.84 12.28 -3.49
CA CYS A 54 -17.13 10.96 -2.95
C CYS A 54 -15.81 10.31 -2.53
N GLN A 55 -15.69 9.93 -1.25
CA GLN A 55 -14.50 9.33 -0.66
C GLN A 55 -14.89 8.09 0.16
N PRO A 56 -14.07 7.04 0.24
CA PRO A 56 -14.34 5.91 1.12
C PRO A 56 -14.33 6.40 2.58
N ALA A 57 -15.31 5.97 3.38
CA ALA A 57 -15.48 6.40 4.77
C ALA A 57 -14.68 5.56 5.78
N GLY A 58 -14.08 4.45 5.34
CA GLY A 58 -13.26 3.54 6.14
C GLY A 58 -12.50 2.55 5.26
N PRO A 59 -11.58 1.75 5.84
CA PRO A 59 -10.70 0.85 5.09
C PRO A 59 -11.46 -0.26 4.34
N ASP A 60 -12.65 -0.62 4.80
CA ASP A 60 -13.44 -1.74 4.26
C ASP A 60 -14.12 -1.42 2.91
N ASN A 61 -14.09 -0.15 2.45
CA ASN A 61 -14.74 0.34 1.22
C ASN A 61 -16.27 0.11 1.10
N LEU A 62 -16.92 -0.41 2.16
CA LEU A 62 -18.36 -0.70 2.23
C LEU A 62 -19.24 0.56 2.36
N THR A 63 -18.66 1.70 2.75
CA THR A 63 -19.41 2.96 2.91
C THR A 63 -18.63 4.14 2.35
N TRP A 64 -19.37 5.07 1.74
CA TRP A 64 -18.85 6.21 1.00
C TRP A 64 -19.36 7.51 1.63
N LYS A 65 -18.43 8.40 1.98
CA LYS A 65 -18.72 9.77 2.41
C LYS A 65 -18.92 10.63 1.17
N LEU A 66 -20.16 11.08 0.99
CA LEU A 66 -20.63 11.81 -0.17
C LEU A 66 -20.89 13.28 0.20
N GLY A 67 -20.14 14.20 -0.39
CA GLY A 67 -20.40 15.63 -0.33
C GLY A 67 -21.33 16.04 -1.47
N ALA A 68 -22.49 16.61 -1.14
CA ALA A 68 -23.48 17.08 -2.10
C ALA A 68 -23.76 18.58 -1.90
N LYS A 69 -23.79 19.35 -2.99
CA LYS A 69 -24.12 20.77 -3.01
C LYS A 69 -25.57 20.96 -3.48
N LEU A 70 -26.39 21.66 -2.71
CA LEU A 70 -27.75 22.03 -3.09
C LEU A 70 -27.73 22.97 -4.29
N ASP A 71 -28.65 22.78 -5.25
CA ASP A 71 -28.81 23.72 -6.38
C ASP A 71 -29.36 25.09 -5.92
N ARG A 72 -30.09 25.11 -4.78
CA ARG A 72 -30.60 26.31 -4.13
C ARG A 72 -30.13 26.36 -2.68
N PRO A 73 -29.31 27.35 -2.27
CA PRO A 73 -28.90 27.48 -0.88
C PRO A 73 -30.08 27.96 -0.02
N GLU A 74 -30.57 27.11 0.88
CA GLU A 74 -31.75 27.40 1.72
C GLU A 74 -31.72 26.57 3.02
N ASN A 75 -32.58 26.91 3.99
CA ASN A 75 -32.79 26.08 5.19
C ASN A 75 -33.69 24.86 4.89
N PHE A 76 -33.24 24.02 3.95
CA PHE A 76 -33.88 22.75 3.60
C PHE A 76 -33.97 21.81 4.82
N TRP A 77 -32.94 21.86 5.66
CA TRP A 77 -32.75 21.02 6.85
C TRP A 77 -33.75 21.27 7.97
N GLY A 78 -34.51 22.38 7.92
CA GLY A 78 -35.54 22.69 8.91
C GLY A 78 -35.01 23.06 10.30
N LEU A 79 -33.74 23.46 10.41
CA LEU A 79 -33.14 23.83 11.70
C LEU A 79 -33.75 25.14 12.21
N SER A 80 -34.24 25.13 13.45
CA SER A 80 -34.83 26.31 14.11
C SER A 80 -33.79 27.40 14.39
N ASP A 81 -32.68 27.02 15.02
CA ASP A 81 -31.53 27.90 15.28
C ASP A 81 -30.54 27.81 14.10
N ARG A 82 -30.81 28.58 13.05
CA ARG A 82 -29.91 28.68 11.88
C ARG A 82 -28.96 29.88 11.98
N PRO A 83 -27.70 29.75 11.55
CA PRO A 83 -26.79 30.88 11.34
C PRO A 83 -27.37 31.94 10.38
N ALA A 84 -27.01 33.21 10.58
CA ALA A 84 -27.56 34.33 9.82
C ALA A 84 -27.22 34.28 8.32
N ASP A 85 -26.08 33.70 7.96
CA ASP A 85 -25.61 33.47 6.58
C ASP A 85 -26.46 32.43 5.82
N TRP A 86 -27.35 31.70 6.49
CA TRP A 86 -28.30 30.77 5.86
C TRP A 86 -29.56 31.49 5.35
N ALA A 87 -29.64 32.82 5.49
CA ALA A 87 -30.67 33.66 4.91
C ALA A 87 -30.16 34.32 3.63
N VAL A 88 -30.30 33.62 2.49
CA VAL A 88 -30.10 34.24 1.18
C VAL A 88 -31.11 35.39 1.02
N PRO A 89 -30.71 36.60 0.59
CA PRO A 89 -31.64 37.67 0.29
C PRO A 89 -32.61 37.24 -0.81
N ASN A 90 -33.91 37.24 -0.50
CA ASN A 90 -34.95 36.96 -1.48
C ASN A 90 -34.98 38.05 -2.56
N GLY A 91 -34.35 37.77 -3.70
CA GLY A 91 -34.49 38.58 -4.90
C GLY A 91 -35.98 38.65 -5.33
N PRO A 92 -36.44 39.77 -5.91
CA PRO A 92 -37.87 40.13 -5.98
C PRO A 92 -38.75 39.32 -6.95
N LEU A 93 -38.31 38.13 -7.39
CA LEU A 93 -38.97 37.34 -8.43
C LEU A 93 -39.64 36.04 -7.96
N SER A 94 -39.50 35.64 -6.69
CA SER A 94 -40.18 34.44 -6.14
C SER A 94 -41.34 34.72 -5.19
N ALA A 95 -41.67 35.99 -4.93
CA ALA A 95 -42.74 36.37 -3.99
C ALA A 95 -44.16 36.33 -4.60
N LYS A 96 -44.31 36.19 -5.93
CA LYS A 96 -45.59 36.39 -6.64
C LYS A 96 -46.53 35.17 -6.67
N LEU A 97 -46.27 34.12 -5.87
CA LEU A 97 -47.09 32.89 -5.85
C LEU A 97 -47.48 32.38 -4.45
N GLN A 98 -47.22 33.13 -3.37
CA GLN A 98 -47.54 32.68 -1.99
C GLN A 98 -48.29 33.70 -1.12
N GLN A 99 -48.93 34.72 -1.72
CA GLN A 99 -49.85 35.62 -1.00
C GLN A 99 -51.23 35.68 -1.67
N ILE A 100 -51.95 34.56 -1.61
CA ILE A 100 -53.42 34.54 -1.68
C ILE A 100 -53.95 33.66 -0.53
N THR A 101 -53.87 34.18 0.70
CA THR A 101 -54.72 33.86 1.87
C THR A 101 -54.30 34.75 3.04
N SER A 102 -55.09 35.79 3.31
CA SER A 102 -55.07 36.61 4.54
C SER A 102 -56.17 36.09 5.51
N PRO A 103 -56.50 36.73 6.67
CA PRO A 103 -55.85 37.81 7.44
C PRO A 103 -55.84 37.57 8.98
N ILE A 104 -55.49 38.62 9.78
CA ILE A 104 -55.86 39.00 11.19
C ILE A 104 -54.57 39.46 11.97
N THR A 105 -54.30 40.73 12.33
CA THR A 105 -55.00 41.71 13.23
C THR A 105 -54.70 41.39 14.72
N THR A 106 -54.06 42.21 15.58
CA THR A 106 -53.70 43.67 15.60
C THR A 106 -52.65 44.03 16.72
N LEU A 107 -52.05 45.26 16.68
CA LEU A 107 -51.42 46.04 17.79
C LEU A 107 -50.06 45.50 18.35
N THR A 108 -49.07 46.29 18.84
CA THR A 108 -48.98 47.71 19.29
C THR A 108 -47.55 48.30 19.10
N ALA A 109 -47.37 49.63 19.16
CA ALA A 109 -46.11 50.39 18.96
C ALA A 109 -45.31 50.62 20.28
N PRO A 110 -44.25 51.48 20.41
CA PRO A 110 -43.52 52.31 19.41
C PRO A 110 -41.96 52.37 19.56
N LYS A 111 -41.27 53.10 18.66
CA LYS A 111 -40.42 54.32 18.94
C LYS A 111 -39.22 54.50 17.97
N VAL A 112 -38.80 55.75 17.80
CA VAL A 112 -37.61 56.28 17.08
C VAL A 112 -37.72 56.33 15.55
N THR A 113 -38.33 57.41 15.05
CA THR A 113 -38.32 57.77 13.62
C THR A 113 -37.15 58.70 13.32
N SER A 114 -36.10 58.18 12.67
CA SER A 114 -35.03 59.02 12.12
C SER A 114 -35.52 59.76 10.88
N GLN A 115 -35.40 61.09 10.86
CA GLN A 115 -35.75 61.89 9.68
C GLN A 115 -34.65 61.81 8.60
N ALA A 116 -34.89 60.98 7.59
CA ALA A 116 -34.30 61.12 6.26
C ALA A 116 -35.30 60.56 5.23
N ASN A 117 -35.37 61.19 4.05
CA ASN A 117 -36.28 60.84 2.93
C ASN A 117 -37.78 61.15 3.18
N LEU A 118 -38.16 62.41 2.95
CA LEU A 118 -39.53 62.81 2.63
C LEU A 118 -39.57 63.34 1.17
N PRO A 119 -40.62 63.01 0.38
CA PRO A 119 -40.70 63.42 -1.03
C PRO A 119 -40.99 64.93 -1.18
N PRO A 120 -40.62 65.54 -2.33
CA PRO A 120 -40.60 66.99 -2.51
C PRO A 120 -41.98 67.69 -2.44
N GLU A 121 -43.09 66.99 -2.67
CA GLU A 121 -44.44 67.56 -2.58
C GLU A 121 -44.79 68.06 -1.16
N VAL A 122 -44.38 67.33 -0.12
CA VAL A 122 -44.64 67.70 1.28
C VAL A 122 -43.89 68.98 1.68
N MET A 123 -42.75 69.25 1.04
CA MET A 123 -41.99 70.48 1.25
C MET A 123 -42.67 71.71 0.64
N LEU A 124 -43.29 71.58 -0.54
CA LEU A 124 -44.04 72.69 -1.15
C LEU A 124 -45.28 73.05 -0.32
N GLU A 125 -46.04 72.06 0.17
CA GLU A 125 -47.25 72.31 0.97
C GLU A 125 -46.91 73.06 2.27
N LEU A 126 -45.80 72.70 2.92
CA LEU A 126 -45.33 73.32 4.16
C LEU A 126 -44.81 74.76 3.94
N VAL A 127 -44.20 75.04 2.79
CA VAL A 127 -43.80 76.40 2.37
C VAL A 127 -45.03 77.26 2.02
N ALA A 128 -46.00 76.72 1.29
CA ALA A 128 -47.25 77.42 0.94
C ALA A 128 -48.02 77.87 2.20
N ARG A 129 -48.19 76.96 3.18
CA ARG A 129 -48.81 77.27 4.47
C ARG A 129 -48.08 78.36 5.27
N ARG A 130 -46.75 78.47 5.12
CA ARG A 130 -45.93 79.47 5.83
C ARG A 130 -46.06 80.88 5.22
N LEU A 131 -46.36 80.98 3.93
CA LEU A 131 -46.51 82.26 3.20
C LEU A 131 -47.93 82.81 3.22
N GLU A 132 -48.94 81.97 3.46
CA GLU A 132 -50.35 82.39 3.45
C GLU A 132 -50.69 83.41 4.56
N ALA A 133 -50.17 83.22 5.78
CA ALA A 133 -50.45 84.10 6.91
C ALA A 133 -49.85 85.52 6.77
N PRO A 134 -48.59 85.70 6.32
CA PRO A 134 -48.05 87.02 5.93
C PRO A 134 -48.85 87.71 4.81
N LEU A 135 -49.22 86.99 3.75
CA LEU A 135 -49.98 87.56 2.62
C LEU A 135 -51.36 88.06 3.05
N ARG A 136 -52.12 87.26 3.81
CA ARG A 136 -53.41 87.67 4.36
C ARG A 136 -53.30 88.93 5.25
N ARG A 137 -52.17 89.12 5.94
CA ARG A 137 -51.94 90.30 6.79
C ARG A 137 -51.71 91.58 5.97
N MET A 138 -50.86 91.55 4.95
CA MET A 138 -50.67 92.71 4.04
C MET A 138 -51.97 93.08 3.29
N ILE A 139 -52.76 92.09 2.88
CA ILE A 139 -54.06 92.31 2.24
C ILE A 139 -55.04 92.99 3.22
N ALA A 140 -55.08 92.57 4.49
CA ALA A 140 -55.90 93.21 5.51
C ALA A 140 -55.45 94.66 5.81
N GLU A 141 -54.14 94.91 5.91
CA GLU A 141 -53.56 96.24 6.14
C GLU A 141 -53.88 97.23 5.00
N SER A 142 -53.96 96.76 3.77
CA SER A 142 -54.28 97.58 2.58
C SER A 142 -55.78 97.81 2.37
N ILE A 143 -56.65 96.86 2.73
CA ILE A 143 -58.10 96.98 2.52
C ILE A 143 -58.79 97.73 3.68
N GLY A 144 -58.29 97.60 4.92
CA GLY A 144 -58.84 98.26 6.11
C GLY A 144 -59.07 99.78 5.98
N PRO A 145 -58.07 100.60 5.58
CA PRO A 145 -58.25 102.05 5.48
C PRO A 145 -59.23 102.46 4.38
N LEU A 146 -59.35 101.70 3.29
CA LEU A 146 -60.31 101.95 2.21
C LEU A 146 -61.75 101.70 2.67
N GLN A 147 -62.00 100.66 3.47
CA GLN A 147 -63.32 100.41 4.05
C GLN A 147 -63.72 101.49 5.07
N ALA A 148 -62.76 102.01 5.84
CA ALA A 148 -63.02 103.12 6.77
C ALA A 148 -63.44 104.41 6.05
N GLN A 149 -62.74 104.79 4.97
CA GLN A 149 -63.10 105.97 4.17
C GLN A 149 -64.48 105.84 3.51
N VAL A 150 -64.85 104.64 3.02
CA VAL A 150 -66.19 104.39 2.46
C VAL A 150 -67.28 104.49 3.54
N ALA A 151 -67.01 104.04 4.77
CA ALA A 151 -67.94 104.20 5.89
C ALA A 151 -68.10 105.67 6.30
N GLU A 152 -67.02 106.44 6.36
CA GLU A 152 -67.03 107.88 6.68
C GLU A 152 -67.78 108.70 5.62
N VAL A 153 -67.60 108.42 4.33
CA VAL A 153 -68.37 109.06 3.25
C VAL A 153 -69.87 108.73 3.37
N LYS A 154 -70.20 107.48 3.74
CA LYS A 154 -71.59 107.06 3.95
C LYS A 154 -72.26 107.73 5.16
N GLU A 155 -71.53 107.92 6.25
CA GLU A 155 -72.03 108.65 7.42
C GLU A 155 -72.20 110.15 7.11
N ASN A 156 -71.26 110.76 6.38
CA ASN A 156 -71.37 112.15 5.94
C ASN A 156 -72.56 112.40 4.98
N LEU A 157 -72.94 111.40 4.18
CA LEU A 157 -74.15 111.46 3.36
C LEU A 157 -75.42 111.42 4.22
N ALA A 158 -75.52 110.47 5.16
CA ALA A 158 -76.65 110.36 6.09
C ALA A 158 -76.81 111.62 6.98
N ARG A 159 -75.70 112.24 7.39
CA ARG A 159 -75.70 113.52 8.14
C ARG A 159 -76.19 114.71 7.31
N ARG A 160 -76.05 114.68 5.97
CA ARG A 160 -76.63 115.68 5.06
C ARG A 160 -78.14 115.50 4.90
N GLU A 161 -78.61 114.27 4.73
CA GLU A 161 -80.05 113.97 4.60
C GLU A 161 -80.84 114.32 5.89
N ALA A 162 -80.21 114.21 7.06
CA ALA A 162 -80.83 114.57 8.34
C ALA A 162 -80.87 116.09 8.66
N ASN A 163 -80.13 116.92 7.93
CA ASN A 163 -80.06 118.38 8.14
C ASN A 163 -80.08 119.13 6.80
N PRO A 164 -81.27 119.40 6.22
CA PRO A 164 -81.38 120.15 4.97
C PRO A 164 -80.86 121.58 5.16
N SER A 165 -79.79 121.92 4.44
CA SER A 165 -79.16 123.24 4.58
C SER A 165 -80.01 124.33 3.93
N ARG A 166 -79.91 125.57 4.42
CA ARG A 166 -80.72 126.74 3.98
C ARG A 166 -80.80 127.00 2.47
N PHE A 167 -79.93 126.40 1.66
CA PHE A 167 -79.92 126.58 0.21
C PHE A 167 -81.00 125.77 -0.54
N GLU A 168 -81.54 124.69 0.03
CA GLU A 168 -82.61 123.91 -0.64
C GLU A 168 -83.97 124.63 -0.62
N VAL A 169 -84.21 125.46 0.40
CA VAL A 169 -85.45 126.26 0.54
C VAL A 169 -85.56 127.36 -0.54
N SER A 170 -84.48 127.65 -1.27
CA SER A 170 -84.47 128.63 -2.36
C SER A 170 -84.58 128.01 -3.77
N LEU A 171 -84.74 126.69 -3.90
CA LEU A 171 -84.94 126.03 -5.19
C LEU A 171 -86.42 125.92 -5.61
N SER A 172 -87.36 126.15 -4.69
CA SER A 172 -88.81 126.08 -4.95
C SER A 172 -89.42 127.36 -5.60
N GLN A 173 -88.59 128.36 -5.91
CA GLN A 173 -88.99 129.58 -6.61
C GLN A 173 -87.95 129.96 -7.69
N ILE A 174 -87.70 129.03 -8.61
CA ILE A 174 -86.98 129.29 -9.86
C ILE A 174 -88.03 129.38 -10.99
N PRO A 175 -88.05 130.45 -11.82
CA PRO A 175 -88.88 130.48 -13.03
C PRO A 175 -88.57 129.28 -13.93
N ALA A 176 -89.59 128.64 -14.52
CA ALA A 176 -89.42 127.38 -15.24
C ALA A 176 -88.43 127.47 -16.42
N GLU A 177 -88.24 128.66 -17.02
CA GLU A 177 -87.22 128.91 -18.02
C GLU A 177 -85.79 128.76 -17.47
N LEU A 178 -85.54 129.24 -16.25
CA LEU A 178 -84.22 129.17 -15.60
C LEU A 178 -83.93 127.76 -15.08
N GLU A 179 -84.93 127.01 -14.64
CA GLU A 179 -84.76 125.61 -14.23
C GLU A 179 -84.34 124.74 -15.42
N GLN A 180 -85.03 124.87 -16.57
CA GLN A 180 -84.64 124.17 -17.80
C GLN A 180 -83.27 124.63 -18.34
N GLN A 181 -82.93 125.91 -18.20
CA GLN A 181 -81.64 126.44 -18.65
C GLN A 181 -80.48 125.98 -17.73
N LEU A 182 -80.72 125.86 -16.43
CA LEU A 182 -79.80 125.24 -15.47
C LEU A 182 -79.66 123.75 -15.70
N GLU A 183 -80.76 122.99 -15.89
CA GLU A 183 -80.71 121.57 -16.26
C GLU A 183 -79.93 121.34 -17.56
N MET A 184 -80.16 122.19 -18.59
CA MET A 184 -79.39 122.15 -19.83
C MET A 184 -77.91 122.38 -19.58
N ARG A 185 -77.51 123.41 -18.81
CA ARG A 185 -76.09 123.62 -18.48
C ARG A 185 -75.52 122.52 -17.60
N LEU A 186 -76.31 121.92 -16.71
CA LEU A 186 -75.87 120.82 -15.87
C LEU A 186 -75.64 119.55 -16.70
N LYS A 187 -76.56 119.19 -17.59
CA LYS A 187 -76.46 118.01 -18.47
C LYS A 187 -75.45 118.19 -19.61
N LYS A 188 -75.28 119.41 -20.13
CA LYS A 188 -74.55 119.67 -21.38
C LYS A 188 -73.14 120.25 -21.19
N ASP A 189 -72.91 121.04 -20.13
CA ASP A 189 -71.61 121.70 -19.89
C ASP A 189 -70.92 121.19 -18.63
N LEU A 190 -71.61 121.22 -17.47
CA LEU A 190 -71.01 120.96 -16.15
C LEU A 190 -70.84 119.46 -15.88
N GLY A 191 -71.87 118.64 -16.14
CA GLY A 191 -71.83 117.19 -16.02
C GLY A 191 -70.68 116.56 -16.81
N PRO A 192 -70.56 116.77 -18.14
CA PRO A 192 -69.45 116.25 -18.91
C PRO A 192 -68.10 116.84 -18.49
N LYS A 193 -68.01 118.11 -18.04
CA LYS A 193 -66.76 118.65 -17.48
C LYS A 193 -66.33 117.94 -16.20
N VAL A 194 -67.22 117.77 -15.22
CA VAL A 194 -66.90 117.13 -13.95
C VAL A 194 -66.58 115.64 -14.15
N ILE A 195 -67.27 114.97 -15.08
CA ILE A 195 -66.94 113.60 -15.48
C ILE A 195 -65.56 113.54 -16.15
N GLU A 196 -65.22 114.47 -17.03
CA GLU A 196 -63.92 114.47 -17.71
C GLU A 196 -62.76 114.88 -16.79
N GLU A 197 -62.95 115.88 -15.92
CA GLU A 197 -61.97 116.28 -14.89
C GLU A 197 -61.74 115.15 -13.87
N SER A 198 -62.80 114.49 -13.38
CA SER A 198 -62.65 113.33 -12.50
C SER A 198 -62.02 112.14 -13.23
N ARG A 199 -62.37 111.85 -14.48
CA ARG A 199 -61.75 110.81 -15.31
C ARG A 199 -60.26 111.06 -15.52
N GLN A 200 -59.86 112.31 -15.79
CA GLN A 200 -58.46 112.70 -15.89
C GLN A 200 -57.75 112.54 -14.54
N HIS A 201 -58.35 112.96 -13.43
CA HIS A 201 -57.78 112.79 -12.09
C HIS A 201 -57.61 111.33 -11.69
N TYR A 202 -58.60 110.46 -11.96
CA TYR A 202 -58.48 109.02 -11.76
C TYR A 202 -57.41 108.39 -12.66
N THR A 203 -57.29 108.85 -13.92
CA THR A 203 -56.24 108.34 -14.83
C THR A 203 -54.86 108.70 -14.30
N GLN A 204 -54.64 109.93 -13.84
CA GLN A 204 -53.39 110.38 -13.21
C GLN A 204 -53.07 109.60 -11.93
N LEU A 205 -54.06 109.37 -11.06
CA LEU A 205 -53.88 108.57 -9.85
C LEU A 205 -53.55 107.10 -10.15
N LEU A 206 -54.20 106.51 -11.15
CA LEU A 206 -53.91 105.14 -11.61
C LEU A 206 -52.52 105.04 -12.26
N GLU A 207 -52.11 106.03 -13.04
CA GLU A 207 -50.79 106.08 -13.66
C GLU A 207 -49.67 106.28 -12.62
N ALA A 208 -49.87 107.15 -11.63
CA ALA A 208 -48.96 107.32 -10.50
C ALA A 208 -48.89 106.07 -9.60
N ALA A 209 -50.03 105.44 -9.30
CA ALA A 209 -50.07 104.18 -8.55
C ALA A 209 -49.38 103.05 -9.31
N LYS A 210 -49.62 102.93 -10.62
CA LYS A 210 -48.94 101.96 -11.50
C LYS A 210 -47.43 102.19 -11.49
N SER A 211 -46.97 103.42 -11.71
CA SER A 211 -45.55 103.80 -11.63
C SER A 211 -44.92 103.41 -10.30
N THR A 212 -45.64 103.64 -9.19
CA THR A 212 -45.17 103.27 -7.84
C THR A 212 -45.09 101.75 -7.65
N ILE A 213 -46.04 100.98 -8.20
CA ILE A 213 -46.04 99.51 -8.17
C ILE A 213 -44.90 98.96 -9.05
N ASP A 214 -44.74 99.47 -10.27
CA ASP A 214 -43.68 99.07 -11.20
C ASP A 214 -42.29 99.38 -10.62
N GLN A 215 -42.12 100.53 -9.95
CA GLN A 215 -40.90 100.85 -9.20
C GLN A 215 -40.66 99.87 -8.04
N ARG A 216 -41.64 99.70 -7.13
CA ARG A 216 -41.51 98.83 -5.94
C ARG A 216 -41.24 97.37 -6.32
N THR A 217 -41.85 96.88 -7.39
CA THR A 217 -41.66 95.50 -7.88
C THR A 217 -40.28 95.32 -8.51
N ASN A 218 -39.78 96.29 -9.28
CA ASN A 218 -38.39 96.27 -9.78
C ASN A 218 -37.36 96.36 -8.64
N GLU A 219 -37.55 97.24 -7.67
CA GLU A 219 -36.67 97.36 -6.49
C GLU A 219 -36.62 96.03 -5.71
N GLY A 220 -37.78 95.43 -5.44
CA GLY A 220 -37.86 94.12 -4.78
C GLY A 220 -37.25 92.97 -5.61
N TYR A 221 -37.39 93.00 -6.93
CA TYR A 221 -36.80 92.01 -7.83
C TYR A 221 -35.27 92.13 -7.90
N GLU A 222 -34.72 93.35 -7.96
CA GLU A 222 -33.28 93.62 -7.90
C GLU A 222 -32.66 93.22 -6.55
N GLU A 223 -33.38 93.48 -5.45
CA GLU A 223 -32.92 93.06 -4.12
C GLU A 223 -32.96 91.53 -3.96
N PHE A 224 -34.04 90.88 -4.40
CA PHE A 224 -34.15 89.43 -4.42
C PHE A 224 -33.03 88.79 -5.26
N ARG A 225 -32.76 89.32 -6.47
CA ARG A 225 -31.69 88.82 -7.35
C ARG A 225 -30.32 88.94 -6.70
N ARG A 226 -30.03 90.05 -6.03
CA ARG A 226 -28.78 90.24 -5.26
C ARG A 226 -28.66 89.21 -4.14
N ARG A 227 -29.66 89.12 -3.26
CA ARG A 227 -29.67 88.14 -2.15
C ARG A 227 -29.51 86.70 -2.65
N ALA A 228 -30.21 86.31 -3.73
CA ALA A 228 -30.08 84.98 -4.32
C ALA A 228 -28.67 84.71 -4.89
N THR A 229 -28.03 85.73 -5.48
CA THR A 229 -26.66 85.62 -6.00
C THR A 229 -25.64 85.49 -4.87
N ASP A 230 -25.83 86.21 -3.76
CA ASP A 230 -24.90 86.17 -2.63
C ASP A 230 -25.05 84.88 -1.79
N GLU A 231 -26.28 84.39 -1.58
CA GLU A 231 -26.52 83.05 -1.01
C GLU A 231 -25.93 81.94 -1.90
N LEU A 232 -26.03 82.05 -3.23
CA LEU A 232 -25.42 81.08 -4.15
C LEU A 232 -23.90 81.03 -4.00
N LYS A 233 -23.22 82.18 -3.87
CA LYS A 233 -21.76 82.23 -3.62
C LYS A 233 -21.38 81.60 -2.28
N ILE A 234 -22.17 81.82 -1.22
CA ILE A 234 -21.95 81.23 0.10
C ILE A 234 -22.08 79.70 0.02
N VAL A 235 -23.08 79.19 -0.69
CA VAL A 235 -23.28 77.75 -0.92
C VAL A 235 -22.15 77.16 -1.77
N GLU A 236 -21.72 77.85 -2.82
CA GLU A 236 -20.61 77.44 -3.69
C GLU A 236 -19.28 77.37 -2.91
N GLN A 237 -18.94 78.41 -2.15
CA GLN A 237 -17.75 78.42 -1.30
C GLN A 237 -17.78 77.27 -0.28
N ARG A 238 -18.92 77.07 0.40
CA ARG A 238 -19.07 75.98 1.37
C ARG A 238 -18.98 74.59 0.72
N SER A 239 -19.46 74.44 -0.51
CA SER A 239 -19.28 73.21 -1.31
C SER A 239 -17.81 72.96 -1.63
N GLN A 240 -17.07 74.01 -2.03
CA GLN A 240 -15.63 73.97 -2.31
C GLN A 240 -14.82 73.56 -1.06
N GLU A 241 -15.15 74.13 0.10
CA GLU A 241 -14.53 73.82 1.41
C GLU A 241 -14.82 72.37 1.84
N ILE A 242 -16.07 71.90 1.69
CA ILE A 242 -16.44 70.51 1.98
C ILE A 242 -15.70 69.54 1.03
N SER A 243 -15.59 69.87 -0.25
CA SER A 243 -14.92 69.03 -1.26
C SER A 243 -13.41 68.90 -1.01
N THR A 244 -12.73 70.01 -0.68
CA THR A 244 -11.30 69.99 -0.32
C THR A 244 -11.05 69.23 0.99
N HIS A 245 -11.91 69.40 2.00
CA HIS A 245 -11.82 68.64 3.24
C HIS A 245 -12.10 67.14 3.04
N MET A 246 -13.12 66.78 2.25
CA MET A 246 -13.47 65.38 1.96
C MET A 246 -12.35 64.66 1.20
N SER A 247 -11.75 65.30 0.20
CA SER A 247 -10.64 64.71 -0.56
C SER A 247 -9.38 64.55 0.30
N ALA A 248 -9.01 65.55 1.10
CA ALA A 248 -7.88 65.45 2.04
C ALA A 248 -8.07 64.34 3.07
N ASN A 249 -9.27 64.24 3.67
CA ASN A 249 -9.59 63.20 4.66
C ASN A 249 -9.62 61.79 4.01
N ALA A 250 -10.16 61.65 2.80
CA ALA A 250 -10.14 60.39 2.07
C ALA A 250 -8.70 59.95 1.73
N GLN A 251 -7.85 60.89 1.30
CA GLN A 251 -6.44 60.61 1.01
C GLN A 251 -5.66 60.19 2.27
N GLU A 252 -5.89 60.84 3.42
CA GLU A 252 -5.27 60.46 4.69
C GLU A 252 -5.77 59.12 5.22
N GLN A 253 -7.07 58.81 5.08
CA GLN A 253 -7.60 57.47 5.41
C GLN A 253 -7.01 56.38 4.50
N LEU A 254 -6.87 56.63 3.20
CA LEU A 254 -6.20 55.70 2.27
C LEU A 254 -4.72 55.51 2.62
N ARG A 255 -4.01 56.59 2.98
CA ARG A 255 -2.60 56.51 3.41
C ARG A 255 -2.44 55.65 4.66
N ARG A 256 -3.23 55.89 5.72
CA ARG A 256 -3.22 55.08 6.94
C ARG A 256 -3.63 53.64 6.68
N GLY A 257 -4.68 53.41 5.90
CA GLY A 257 -5.13 52.07 5.54
C GLY A 257 -4.08 51.28 4.76
N LEU A 258 -3.30 51.94 3.90
CA LEU A 258 -2.18 51.34 3.17
C LEU A 258 -0.98 51.05 4.08
N GLU A 259 -0.68 51.94 5.03
CA GLU A 259 0.37 51.75 6.04
C GLU A 259 0.03 50.57 6.98
N ASP A 260 -1.20 50.53 7.50
CA ASP A 260 -1.72 49.41 8.31
C ASP A 260 -1.72 48.08 7.53
N PHE A 261 -2.05 48.11 6.24
CA PHE A 261 -2.03 46.93 5.37
C PHE A 261 -0.61 46.44 5.11
N ASN A 262 0.33 47.35 4.82
CA ASN A 262 1.74 47.01 4.62
C ASN A 262 2.37 46.46 5.90
N GLN A 263 2.06 47.04 7.06
CA GLN A 263 2.51 46.51 8.35
C GLN A 263 1.97 45.08 8.59
N LYS A 264 0.68 44.83 8.34
CA LYS A 264 0.09 43.49 8.44
C LYS A 264 0.69 42.48 7.45
N LEU A 265 1.10 42.92 6.26
CA LEU A 265 1.82 42.08 5.30
C LEU A 265 3.23 41.72 5.80
N LEU A 266 3.96 42.66 6.40
CA LEU A 266 5.28 42.42 6.99
C LEU A 266 5.17 41.47 8.19
N ASP A 267 4.22 41.69 9.09
CA ASP A 267 3.98 40.83 10.26
C ASP A 267 3.49 39.43 9.83
N GLY A 268 2.65 39.36 8.79
CA GLY A 268 2.26 38.11 8.13
C GLY A 268 3.44 37.35 7.52
N GLY A 269 4.33 38.05 6.80
CA GLY A 269 5.55 37.47 6.24
C GLY A 269 6.52 36.96 7.31
N ASN A 270 6.72 37.74 8.38
CA ASN A 270 7.59 37.37 9.50
C ASN A 270 7.02 36.16 10.27
N SER A 271 5.70 36.13 10.52
CA SER A 271 5.05 35.00 11.18
C SER A 271 5.06 33.73 10.34
N LEU A 272 4.86 33.84 9.01
CA LEU A 272 4.99 32.73 8.07
C LEU A 272 6.43 32.20 8.02
N LYS A 273 7.43 33.09 7.99
CA LYS A 273 8.84 32.71 8.03
C LYS A 273 9.16 31.93 9.30
N ARG A 274 8.76 32.44 10.47
CA ARG A 274 8.92 31.73 11.75
C ARG A 274 8.24 30.36 11.76
N LEU A 275 6.99 30.26 11.29
CA LEU A 275 6.29 28.98 11.15
C LEU A 275 7.03 28.00 10.21
N SER A 276 7.68 28.50 9.16
CA SER A 276 8.48 27.65 8.26
C SER A 276 9.79 27.18 8.90
N GLU A 277 10.40 28.00 9.76
CA GLU A 277 11.60 27.65 10.53
C GLU A 277 11.25 26.62 11.63
N GLU A 278 10.18 26.85 12.40
CA GLU A 278 9.64 25.92 13.40
C GLU A 278 9.26 24.55 12.78
N LEU A 279 8.63 24.54 11.60
CA LEU A 279 8.28 23.31 10.90
C LEU A 279 9.52 22.57 10.35
N LEU A 280 10.52 23.30 9.87
CA LEU A 280 11.77 22.70 9.38
C LEU A 280 12.57 22.09 10.53
N GLU A 281 12.66 22.78 11.68
CA GLU A 281 13.29 22.27 12.90
C GLU A 281 12.57 21.01 13.41
N PHE A 282 11.23 21.04 13.48
CA PHE A 282 10.42 19.87 13.85
C PHE A 282 10.65 18.66 12.91
N LEU A 283 10.63 18.87 11.60
CA LEU A 283 10.89 17.78 10.62
C LEU A 283 12.32 17.26 10.72
N GLN A 284 13.31 18.13 10.95
CA GLN A 284 14.69 17.73 11.14
C GLN A 284 14.89 16.92 12.42
N GLN A 285 14.22 17.30 13.52
CA GLN A 285 14.24 16.55 14.77
C GLN A 285 13.57 15.17 14.61
N ASP A 286 12.34 15.11 14.09
CA ASP A 286 11.59 13.86 13.86
C ASP A 286 12.34 12.87 12.95
N LEU A 287 12.97 13.37 11.87
CA LEU A 287 13.80 12.55 10.99
C LEU A 287 15.05 12.02 11.72
N ASN A 288 15.70 12.84 12.54
CA ASN A 288 16.90 12.44 13.27
C ASN A 288 16.57 11.43 14.37
N GLU A 289 15.47 11.62 15.12
CA GLU A 289 14.95 10.67 16.11
C GLU A 289 14.61 9.32 15.46
N LYS A 290 13.85 9.32 14.35
CA LYS A 290 13.53 8.09 13.60
C LYS A 290 14.77 7.41 13.01
N HIS A 291 15.76 8.17 12.56
CA HIS A 291 17.01 7.62 12.05
C HIS A 291 17.86 7.01 13.18
N ASN A 292 17.92 7.65 14.34
CA ASN A 292 18.61 7.11 15.52
C ASN A 292 17.93 5.85 16.07
N ALA A 293 16.60 5.82 16.15
CA ALA A 293 15.83 4.62 16.53
C ALA A 293 16.12 3.45 15.57
N ARG A 294 16.04 3.68 14.25
CA ARG A 294 16.38 2.66 13.25
C ARG A 294 17.83 2.18 13.34
N ARG A 295 18.77 3.05 13.72
CA ARG A 295 20.17 2.66 13.93
C ARG A 295 20.29 1.74 15.14
N GLN A 296 19.61 2.05 16.24
CA GLN A 296 19.54 1.22 17.44
C GLN A 296 18.90 -0.15 17.15
N ASP A 297 17.80 -0.19 16.38
CA ASP A 297 17.17 -1.44 15.94
C ASP A 297 18.14 -2.30 15.11
N LEU A 298 18.88 -1.70 14.17
CA LEU A 298 19.89 -2.40 13.35
C LEU A 298 21.07 -2.90 14.20
N GLU A 299 21.50 -2.14 15.21
CA GLU A 299 22.53 -2.57 16.17
C GLU A 299 22.06 -3.74 17.03
N GLN A 300 20.79 -3.72 17.49
CA GLN A 300 20.18 -4.83 18.23
C GLN A 300 20.05 -6.09 17.36
N VAL A 301 19.58 -5.95 16.11
CA VAL A 301 19.52 -7.07 15.15
C VAL A 301 20.92 -7.62 14.88
N ARG A 302 21.93 -6.75 14.69
CA ARG A 302 23.31 -7.18 14.48
C ARG A 302 23.89 -7.92 15.69
N ALA A 303 23.58 -7.49 16.91
CA ALA A 303 23.98 -8.18 18.14
C ALA A 303 23.28 -9.56 18.27
N SER A 304 21.98 -9.63 17.95
CA SER A 304 21.22 -10.89 17.94
C SER A 304 21.78 -11.89 16.91
N VAL A 305 22.04 -11.43 15.68
CA VAL A 305 22.66 -12.26 14.62
C VAL A 305 24.07 -12.71 15.02
N ALA A 306 24.86 -11.85 15.67
CA ALA A 306 26.17 -12.25 16.18
C ALA A 306 26.06 -13.36 17.24
N ALA A 307 25.13 -13.23 18.19
CA ALA A 307 24.88 -14.24 19.22
C ALA A 307 24.38 -15.58 18.63
N GLU A 308 23.38 -15.55 17.75
CA GLU A 308 22.92 -16.72 16.98
C GLU A 308 24.07 -17.37 16.20
N SER A 309 24.95 -16.59 15.56
CA SER A 309 26.10 -17.12 14.81
C SER A 309 27.17 -17.77 15.70
N SER A 310 27.32 -17.31 16.96
CA SER A 310 28.21 -17.96 17.94
C SER A 310 27.62 -19.28 18.39
N ARG A 311 26.34 -19.28 18.78
CA ARG A 311 25.61 -20.47 19.20
C ARG A 311 25.60 -21.55 18.11
N LEU A 312 25.32 -21.18 16.86
CA LEU A 312 25.35 -22.14 15.74
C LEU A 312 26.76 -22.69 15.48
N ARG A 313 27.82 -21.89 15.69
CA ARG A 313 29.20 -22.38 15.59
C ARG A 313 29.53 -23.38 16.70
N GLU A 314 29.10 -23.13 17.93
CA GLU A 314 29.23 -24.06 19.06
C GLU A 314 28.45 -25.37 18.82
N GLU A 315 27.24 -25.29 18.27
CA GLU A 315 26.44 -26.47 17.90
C GLU A 315 27.10 -27.28 16.77
N ILE A 316 27.75 -26.63 15.80
CA ILE A 316 28.53 -27.28 14.73
C ILE A 316 29.78 -27.96 15.31
N GLU A 317 30.57 -27.28 16.14
CA GLU A 317 31.76 -27.88 16.78
C GLU A 317 31.39 -29.09 17.65
N LEU A 318 30.26 -29.03 18.36
CA LEU A 318 29.73 -30.17 19.11
C LEU A 318 29.33 -31.34 18.18
N LEU A 319 28.72 -31.05 17.03
CA LEU A 319 28.33 -32.06 16.05
C LEU A 319 29.56 -32.71 15.41
N ASP A 320 30.56 -31.92 15.01
CA ASP A 320 31.84 -32.42 14.48
C ASP A 320 32.56 -33.28 15.52
N GLY A 321 32.56 -32.89 16.79
CA GLY A 321 33.06 -33.70 17.89
C GLY A 321 32.32 -35.04 18.07
N ARG A 322 31.00 -35.09 17.78
CA ARG A 322 30.22 -36.34 17.76
C ARG A 322 30.52 -37.20 16.53
N ILE A 323 30.68 -36.58 15.35
CA ILE A 323 31.05 -37.26 14.10
C ILE A 323 32.45 -37.88 14.23
N ALA A 324 33.41 -37.15 14.80
CA ALA A 324 34.77 -37.65 15.07
C ALA A 324 34.75 -38.87 16.02
N LYS A 325 33.95 -38.82 17.09
CA LYS A 325 33.76 -39.97 18.01
C LYS A 325 33.11 -41.16 17.30
N LEU A 326 32.09 -40.94 16.47
CA LEU A 326 31.44 -42.00 15.72
C LEU A 326 32.41 -42.66 14.72
N ASN A 327 33.20 -41.87 13.99
CA ASN A 327 34.23 -42.35 13.07
C ASN A 327 35.34 -43.14 13.79
N ALA A 328 35.75 -42.71 14.99
CA ALA A 328 36.70 -43.46 15.80
C ALA A 328 36.12 -44.82 16.26
N SER A 329 34.87 -44.85 16.70
CA SER A 329 34.17 -46.10 17.04
C SER A 329 33.99 -47.02 15.83
N ALA A 330 33.66 -46.48 14.65
CA ALA A 330 33.54 -47.24 13.41
C ALA A 330 34.88 -47.90 13.03
N ARG A 331 35.99 -47.15 13.01
CA ARG A 331 37.33 -47.69 12.75
C ARG A 331 37.78 -48.73 13.79
N SER A 332 37.39 -48.55 15.05
CA SER A 332 37.64 -49.54 16.11
C SER A 332 36.84 -50.83 15.89
N LEU A 333 35.59 -50.72 15.42
CA LEU A 333 34.77 -51.87 15.06
C LEU A 333 35.30 -52.59 13.81
N GLU A 334 35.65 -51.84 12.75
CA GLU A 334 36.26 -52.36 11.52
C GLU A 334 37.54 -53.14 11.83
N SER A 335 38.51 -52.51 12.50
CA SER A 335 39.77 -53.19 12.89
C SER A 335 39.56 -54.36 13.85
N GLY A 336 38.55 -54.30 14.73
CA GLY A 336 38.15 -55.41 15.59
C GLY A 336 37.52 -56.58 14.82
N LEU A 337 36.72 -56.30 13.79
CA LEU A 337 36.15 -57.32 12.89
C LEU A 337 37.23 -57.93 11.99
N ASP A 338 38.07 -57.12 11.37
CA ASP A 338 39.19 -57.58 10.54
C ASP A 338 40.13 -58.48 11.33
N LYS A 339 40.46 -58.10 12.57
CA LYS A 339 41.27 -58.94 13.47
C LYS A 339 40.57 -60.27 13.77
N ARG A 340 39.28 -60.25 14.12
CA ARG A 340 38.52 -61.49 14.43
C ARG A 340 38.34 -62.38 13.20
N LEU A 341 38.15 -61.82 12.01
CA LEU A 341 38.07 -62.55 10.75
C LEU A 341 39.43 -63.14 10.38
N GLY A 342 40.52 -62.39 10.56
CA GLY A 342 41.90 -62.88 10.38
C GLY A 342 42.25 -64.02 11.35
N GLU A 343 41.90 -63.90 12.63
CA GLU A 343 42.05 -64.96 13.63
C GLU A 343 41.19 -66.18 13.30
N MET A 344 39.92 -65.99 12.92
CA MET A 344 39.02 -67.07 12.53
C MET A 344 39.53 -67.80 11.28
N ALA A 345 39.87 -67.08 10.22
CA ALA A 345 40.42 -67.64 9.00
C ALA A 345 41.77 -68.35 9.25
N GLY A 346 42.65 -67.76 10.06
CA GLY A 346 43.91 -68.37 10.46
C GLY A 346 43.71 -69.68 11.23
N ASN A 347 42.77 -69.71 12.17
CA ASN A 347 42.41 -70.93 12.90
C ASN A 347 41.77 -71.97 11.97
N THR A 348 40.80 -71.60 11.13
CA THR A 348 40.18 -72.54 10.16
C THR A 348 41.20 -73.10 9.17
N VAL A 349 42.16 -72.30 8.68
CA VAL A 349 43.25 -72.77 7.82
C VAL A 349 44.19 -73.70 8.58
N LYS A 350 44.49 -73.41 9.86
CA LYS A 350 45.31 -74.27 10.72
C LYS A 350 44.62 -75.60 11.03
N ASP A 351 43.34 -75.57 11.34
CA ASP A 351 42.53 -76.74 11.66
C ASP A 351 42.34 -77.62 10.42
N THR A 352 41.96 -77.05 9.27
CA THR A 352 41.88 -77.80 8.00
C THR A 352 43.23 -78.33 7.55
N ARG A 353 44.33 -77.58 7.76
CA ARG A 353 45.69 -78.07 7.52
C ARG A 353 46.04 -79.25 8.44
N SER A 354 45.78 -79.17 9.73
CA SER A 354 46.07 -80.28 10.66
C SER A 354 45.20 -81.52 10.40
N GLN A 355 43.96 -81.34 9.96
CA GLN A 355 43.10 -82.43 9.47
C GLN A 355 43.66 -83.05 8.19
N LEU A 356 44.12 -82.24 7.22
CA LEU A 356 44.78 -82.75 6.01
C LEU A 356 46.10 -83.47 6.31
N GLU A 357 46.92 -82.94 7.21
CA GLU A 357 48.16 -83.59 7.68
C GLU A 357 47.85 -84.90 8.42
N ALA A 358 46.81 -84.95 9.25
CA ALA A 358 46.35 -86.18 9.90
C ALA A 358 45.86 -87.24 8.89
N MET A 359 44.99 -86.86 7.95
CA MET A 359 44.50 -87.76 6.90
C MET A 359 45.62 -88.23 5.97
N ALA A 360 46.58 -87.36 5.64
CA ALA A 360 47.74 -87.72 4.83
C ALA A 360 48.67 -88.71 5.56
N ASN A 361 48.90 -88.50 6.87
CA ASN A 361 49.66 -89.44 7.70
C ASN A 361 48.93 -90.78 7.85
N GLU A 362 47.61 -90.78 8.05
CA GLU A 362 46.80 -92.01 8.09
C GLU A 362 46.85 -92.76 6.76
N ALA A 363 46.69 -92.07 5.63
CA ALA A 363 46.82 -92.66 4.30
C ALA A 363 48.23 -93.22 4.03
N LEU A 364 49.28 -92.54 4.51
CA LEU A 364 50.65 -93.05 4.44
C LEU A 364 50.85 -94.30 5.31
N VAL A 365 50.30 -94.35 6.52
CA VAL A 365 50.35 -95.54 7.39
C VAL A 365 49.58 -96.71 6.77
N GLN A 366 48.38 -96.48 6.23
CA GLN A 366 47.63 -97.51 5.51
C GLN A 366 48.39 -98.00 4.27
N LEU A 367 49.08 -97.11 3.54
CA LEU A 367 49.88 -97.48 2.38
C LEU A 367 51.15 -98.27 2.75
N THR A 368 51.85 -97.91 3.84
CA THR A 368 53.01 -98.67 4.32
C THR A 368 52.60 -100.02 4.88
N GLU A 369 51.49 -100.11 5.62
CA GLU A 369 50.93 -101.38 6.12
C GLU A 369 50.49 -102.28 4.95
N HIS A 370 49.73 -101.74 3.99
CA HIS A 370 49.28 -102.49 2.81
C HIS A 370 50.46 -102.94 1.93
N SER A 371 51.48 -102.10 1.73
CA SER A 371 52.66 -102.49 0.95
C SER A 371 53.55 -103.49 1.70
N ALA A 372 53.73 -103.35 3.01
CA ALA A 372 54.44 -104.32 3.85
C ALA A 372 53.72 -105.68 3.86
N LYS A 373 52.39 -105.70 4.01
CA LYS A 373 51.58 -106.91 3.94
C LYS A 373 51.70 -107.59 2.58
N ARG A 374 51.54 -106.85 1.49
CA ARG A 374 51.64 -107.37 0.12
C ARG A 374 53.04 -107.90 -0.21
N LEU A 375 54.09 -107.23 0.26
CA LEU A 375 55.47 -107.70 0.13
C LEU A 375 55.72 -108.97 0.97
N GLY A 376 55.12 -109.06 2.16
CA GLY A 376 55.14 -110.25 3.00
C GLY A 376 54.48 -111.45 2.32
N GLU A 377 53.26 -111.28 1.79
CA GLU A 377 52.53 -112.29 1.01
C GLU A 377 53.35 -112.76 -0.21
N GLN A 378 53.95 -111.83 -0.97
CA GLN A 378 54.82 -112.17 -2.10
C GLN A 378 56.12 -112.88 -1.69
N MET A 379 56.70 -112.54 -0.55
CA MET A 379 57.90 -113.19 -0.03
C MET A 379 57.61 -114.61 0.50
N GLU A 380 56.45 -114.80 1.12
CA GLU A 380 55.99 -116.11 1.60
C GLU A 380 55.64 -117.04 0.41
N GLU A 381 54.98 -116.52 -0.62
CA GLU A 381 54.76 -117.23 -1.90
C GLU A 381 56.08 -117.60 -2.58
N ALA A 382 57.04 -116.66 -2.67
CA ALA A 382 58.37 -116.93 -3.23
C ALA A 382 59.15 -117.98 -2.41
N SER A 383 59.05 -117.94 -1.07
CA SER A 383 59.65 -118.93 -0.17
C SER A 383 59.05 -120.32 -0.35
N GLY A 384 57.71 -120.42 -0.46
CA GLY A 384 57.01 -121.68 -0.75
C GLY A 384 57.41 -122.28 -2.10
N ASN A 385 57.52 -121.44 -3.13
CA ASN A 385 58.03 -121.84 -4.44
C ASN A 385 59.48 -122.32 -4.38
N MET A 386 60.35 -121.63 -3.61
CA MET A 386 61.76 -122.01 -3.43
C MET A 386 61.92 -123.33 -2.66
N ALA A 387 61.13 -123.56 -1.61
CA ALA A 387 61.10 -124.82 -0.87
C ALA A 387 60.63 -125.99 -1.76
N THR A 388 59.66 -125.74 -2.64
CA THR A 388 59.20 -126.72 -3.63
C THR A 388 60.30 -127.03 -4.65
N ALA A 389 61.03 -126.02 -5.13
CA ALA A 389 62.18 -126.20 -6.01
C ALA A 389 63.33 -126.99 -5.33
N GLN A 390 63.67 -126.69 -4.07
CA GLN A 390 64.65 -127.46 -3.29
C GLN A 390 64.23 -128.93 -3.15
N LYS A 391 62.95 -129.21 -2.88
CA LYS A 391 62.43 -130.57 -2.78
C LYS A 391 62.59 -131.33 -4.10
N ASN A 392 62.29 -130.69 -5.22
CA ASN A 392 62.45 -131.29 -6.55
C ASN A 392 63.93 -131.55 -6.89
N MET A 393 64.84 -130.62 -6.57
CA MET A 393 66.28 -130.83 -6.71
C MET A 393 66.78 -132.04 -5.89
N PHE A 394 66.26 -132.22 -4.67
CA PHE A 394 66.66 -133.35 -3.81
C PHE A 394 66.21 -134.70 -4.38
N VAL A 395 65.03 -134.76 -5.00
CA VAL A 395 64.53 -135.97 -5.70
C VAL A 395 65.42 -136.29 -6.89
N SER A 396 65.68 -135.33 -7.80
CA SER A 396 66.53 -135.57 -8.97
C SER A 396 67.98 -135.90 -8.62
N ALA A 397 68.53 -135.34 -7.53
CA ALA A 397 69.86 -135.70 -7.04
C ALA A 397 69.90 -137.14 -6.50
N SER A 398 68.86 -137.57 -5.78
CA SER A 398 68.72 -138.95 -5.26
C SER A 398 68.62 -139.98 -6.39
N GLU A 399 67.82 -139.69 -7.42
CA GLU A 399 67.68 -140.56 -8.60
C GLU A 399 68.99 -140.68 -9.39
N SER A 400 69.71 -139.56 -9.58
CA SER A 400 71.02 -139.52 -10.25
C SER A 400 72.09 -140.33 -9.49
N LEU A 401 72.12 -140.21 -8.15
CA LEU A 401 73.05 -140.96 -7.30
C LEU A 401 72.80 -142.49 -7.41
N ASN A 402 71.53 -142.89 -7.42
CA ASN A 402 71.14 -144.30 -7.47
C ASN A 402 71.54 -144.95 -8.82
N ALA A 403 71.36 -144.22 -9.92
CA ALA A 403 71.84 -144.65 -11.25
C ALA A 403 73.37 -144.83 -11.30
N GLN A 404 74.11 -143.89 -10.70
CA GLN A 404 75.57 -143.92 -10.67
C GLN A 404 76.15 -145.08 -9.83
N VAL A 405 75.45 -145.50 -8.77
CA VAL A 405 75.80 -146.69 -7.96
C VAL A 405 75.60 -147.99 -8.75
N THR A 406 74.55 -148.10 -9.55
CA THR A 406 74.32 -149.28 -10.39
C THR A 406 75.39 -149.47 -11.48
N ASP A 407 75.76 -148.42 -12.22
CA ASP A 407 76.81 -148.50 -13.25
C ASP A 407 78.17 -148.90 -12.66
N ALA A 408 78.55 -148.30 -11.52
CA ALA A 408 79.81 -148.62 -10.85
C ALA A 408 79.89 -150.10 -10.40
N SER A 409 78.76 -150.68 -9.98
CA SER A 409 78.69 -152.09 -9.58
C SER A 409 78.90 -153.07 -10.75
N GLN A 410 78.35 -152.76 -11.93
CA GLN A 410 78.53 -153.60 -13.13
C GLN A 410 79.96 -153.51 -13.67
N ALA A 411 80.57 -152.31 -13.68
CA ALA A 411 81.96 -152.14 -14.10
C ALA A 411 82.95 -152.91 -13.20
N PHE A 412 82.70 -152.95 -11.90
CA PHE A 412 83.52 -153.72 -10.94
C PHE A 412 83.42 -155.23 -11.16
N ALA A 413 82.20 -155.75 -11.39
CA ALA A 413 81.98 -157.17 -11.67
C ALA A 413 82.73 -157.64 -12.92
N HIS A 414 82.70 -156.85 -14.00
CA HIS A 414 83.33 -157.21 -15.27
C HIS A 414 84.87 -157.25 -15.16
N SER A 415 85.46 -156.32 -14.39
CA SER A 415 86.91 -156.24 -14.14
C SER A 415 87.45 -157.46 -13.36
N MET A 416 86.71 -157.92 -12.35
CA MET A 416 87.12 -159.05 -11.51
C MET A 416 87.17 -160.37 -12.29
N GLN A 417 86.27 -160.54 -13.27
CA GLN A 417 86.16 -161.73 -14.10
C GLN A 417 87.36 -161.86 -15.08
N GLU A 418 87.85 -160.74 -15.60
CA GLU A 418 89.01 -160.70 -16.51
C GLU A 418 90.32 -161.02 -15.77
N MET A 419 90.46 -160.55 -14.53
CA MET A 419 91.64 -160.85 -13.70
C MET A 419 91.76 -162.34 -13.35
N ALA A 420 90.64 -163.00 -13.07
CA ALA A 420 90.61 -164.45 -12.84
C ALA A 420 91.10 -165.22 -14.07
N ARG A 421 90.63 -164.84 -15.27
CA ARG A 421 91.03 -165.47 -16.54
C ARG A 421 92.54 -165.35 -16.82
N LEU A 422 93.11 -164.16 -16.64
CA LEU A 422 94.55 -163.90 -16.89
C LEU A 422 95.48 -164.63 -15.91
N SER A 423 95.02 -164.91 -14.69
CA SER A 423 95.82 -165.64 -13.70
C SER A 423 95.98 -167.13 -14.04
N ILE A 424 94.91 -167.77 -14.54
CA ILE A 424 94.87 -169.21 -14.86
C ILE A 424 95.77 -169.55 -16.07
N GLU A 425 95.77 -168.71 -17.10
CA GLU A 425 96.63 -168.86 -18.28
C GLU A 425 98.13 -168.80 -17.90
N ARG A 426 98.51 -167.92 -16.96
CA ARG A 426 99.91 -167.77 -16.49
C ARG A 426 100.45 -169.01 -15.77
N TRP A 427 99.62 -169.70 -14.99
CA TRP A 427 100.03 -170.95 -14.33
C TRP A 427 100.19 -172.10 -15.33
N ARG A 428 99.33 -172.16 -16.36
CA ARG A 428 99.34 -173.23 -17.37
C ARG A 428 100.61 -173.24 -18.21
N LEU A 429 101.12 -172.06 -18.61
CA LEU A 429 102.38 -171.93 -19.36
C LEU A 429 103.62 -172.26 -18.51
N LYS A 430 103.64 -171.88 -17.23
CA LYS A 430 104.81 -172.11 -16.35
C LYS A 430 105.02 -173.58 -15.99
N LEU A 431 103.96 -174.37 -15.88
CA LEU A 431 104.06 -175.81 -15.57
C LEU A 431 104.60 -176.63 -16.76
N ALA A 432 104.21 -176.28 -17.99
CA ALA A 432 104.62 -176.97 -19.20
C ALA A 432 106.12 -176.81 -19.52
N ALA A 433 106.71 -175.66 -19.20
CA ALA A 433 108.14 -175.40 -19.41
C ALA A 433 109.04 -176.26 -18.50
N ASN A 434 108.66 -176.44 -17.23
CA ASN A 434 109.52 -177.12 -16.24
C ASN A 434 109.57 -178.65 -16.39
N LEU A 435 108.51 -179.28 -16.91
CA LEU A 435 108.51 -180.74 -17.15
C LEU A 435 109.36 -181.14 -18.36
N ASN A 436 109.48 -180.27 -19.37
CA ASN A 436 110.24 -180.55 -20.59
C ASN A 436 111.77 -180.43 -20.38
N ALA A 437 112.20 -179.67 -19.36
CA ALA A 437 113.61 -179.52 -19.00
C ALA A 437 114.19 -180.72 -18.23
N LEU A 438 113.36 -181.46 -17.48
CA LEU A 438 113.80 -182.59 -16.66
C LEU A 438 113.96 -183.89 -17.47
N ALA A 439 113.11 -184.13 -18.47
CA ALA A 439 113.21 -185.30 -19.35
C ALA A 439 114.48 -185.31 -20.21
N LYS A 440 115.09 -184.13 -20.45
CA LYS A 440 116.28 -183.98 -21.30
C LYS A 440 117.61 -184.19 -20.57
N ASN A 441 117.61 -184.27 -19.23
CA ASN A 441 118.81 -184.35 -18.39
C ASN A 441 119.10 -185.77 -17.84
N LEU A 442 118.35 -186.78 -18.30
CA LEU A 442 118.46 -188.19 -17.89
C LEU A 442 118.72 -189.14 -19.08
N GLY A 443 118.83 -188.60 -20.30
CA GLY A 443 118.92 -189.40 -21.54
C GLY A 443 120.34 -189.65 -22.06
N ASP A 444 121.29 -188.75 -21.78
CA ASP A 444 122.61 -188.77 -22.42
C ASP A 444 123.76 -188.90 -21.41
N GLN A 445 124.52 -189.98 -21.59
CA GLN A 445 125.94 -190.17 -21.22
C GLN A 445 126.30 -190.41 -19.73
N PHE A 446 126.41 -191.69 -19.39
CA PHE A 446 127.75 -192.31 -19.44
C PHE A 446 127.69 -193.54 -20.35
N GLN A 447 128.64 -193.65 -21.27
CA GLN A 447 129.55 -194.79 -21.53
C GLN A 447 130.19 -194.58 -22.92
N LEU A 448 131.52 -194.66 -23.11
CA LEU A 448 132.59 -195.10 -22.20
C LEU A 448 133.98 -194.63 -22.69
N GLU A 449 135.02 -194.98 -21.92
CA GLU A 449 136.40 -195.20 -22.39
C GLU A 449 136.39 -195.75 -23.84
N GLY A 450 137.00 -195.14 -24.86
CA GLY A 450 138.34 -194.54 -24.97
C GLY A 450 138.72 -193.34 -24.09
N GLU A 451 139.51 -193.66 -23.07
CA GLU A 451 140.46 -192.84 -22.29
C GLU A 451 140.42 -191.32 -22.41
N SER A 452 139.66 -190.70 -21.49
CA SER A 452 139.86 -189.32 -20.98
C SER A 452 140.06 -188.22 -22.03
N GLY A 453 139.54 -188.43 -23.23
CA GLY A 453 139.98 -187.72 -24.43
C GLY A 453 139.32 -186.36 -24.59
N ASP A 454 140.06 -185.32 -24.21
CA ASP A 454 139.94 -183.91 -24.61
C ASP A 454 138.51 -183.40 -24.91
N ARG A 455 137.84 -182.83 -23.91
CA ARG A 455 137.81 -181.38 -23.63
C ARG A 455 137.26 -180.53 -24.79
N GLU A 456 136.19 -179.75 -24.58
CA GLU A 456 135.27 -179.67 -23.44
C GLU A 456 133.97 -179.07 -24.03
N ASN A 457 133.01 -179.94 -24.37
CA ASN A 457 131.74 -179.65 -25.06
C ASN A 457 130.56 -180.06 -24.19
#